data_AF-A0A0N1LS23-F1
#
_entry.id   AF-A0A0N1LS23-F1
#
_cell.length_a   1.000
_cell.length_b   1.000
_cell.length_c   1.000
_cell.angle_alpha   90.00
_cell.angle_beta   90.00
_cell.angle_gamma   90.00
#
_symmetry.space_group_name_H-M   'P 1'
#
loop_
_entity.id
_entity.type
_entity.pdbx_description
1 polymer ?
#
loop_
_entity_poly.entity_id
_entity_poly.type
_entity_poly.pdbx_seq_one_letter_code
_entity_poly.pdbx_strand_id
1 'polypeptide(L)'
;MASKRHLIEVDETTATRLRERADAQGISVAEVVAGLTALADTPVEISPEELAALDRQVAAIRSGEEATYPHDEVERWLATWGTPDYKPFPRSR
;
A
#
# COMPACT_ATOMS: atom_id res chain seq x y z
N MET A 1 2.06 20.92 16.54
CA MET A 1 3.34 21.19 17.24
C MET A 1 4.16 22.16 16.40
N ALA A 2 4.96 23.02 17.02
CA ALA A 2 5.83 23.93 16.26
C ALA A 2 6.94 23.14 15.54
N SER A 3 7.16 23.42 14.25
CA SER A 3 8.25 22.82 13.49
C SER A 3 9.60 23.28 14.04
N LYS A 4 10.52 22.34 14.25
CA LYS A 4 11.91 22.58 14.67
C LYS A 4 12.85 21.99 13.64
N ARG A 5 13.91 22.73 13.29
CA ARG A 5 14.95 22.26 12.37
C ARG A 5 16.03 21.52 13.16
N HIS A 6 16.30 20.28 12.75
CA HIS A 6 17.37 19.45 13.27
C HIS A 6 18.26 18.98 12.11
N LEU A 7 19.57 18.90 12.36
CA LEU A 7 20.52 18.33 11.41
C LEU A 7 20.65 16.83 11.72
N ILE A 8 20.57 15.99 10.70
CA ILE A 8 20.73 14.53 10.80
C ILE A 8 21.85 14.14 9.86
N GLU A 9 22.86 13.44 10.38
CA GLU A 9 23.94 12.87 9.58
C GLU A 9 23.48 11.53 8.99
N VAL A 10 23.63 11.39 7.67
CA VAL A 10 23.34 10.16 6.92
C VAL A 10 24.46 9.94 5.91
N ASP A 11 24.66 8.70 5.49
CA ASP A 11 25.62 8.41 4.42
C ASP A 11 25.13 8.94 3.06
N GLU A 12 26.06 9.13 2.12
CA GLU A 12 25.78 9.70 0.80
C GLU A 12 24.76 8.88 -0.02
N THR A 13 24.76 7.55 0.15
CA THR A 13 23.83 6.67 -0.57
C THR A 13 22.41 6.88 -0.05
N THR A 14 22.26 6.97 1.28
CA THR A 14 20.98 7.28 1.91
C THR A 14 20.49 8.69 1.55
N ALA A 15 21.37 9.69 1.57
CA ALA A 15 21.04 11.06 1.15
C ALA A 15 20.49 11.11 -0.29
N THR A 16 21.17 10.40 -1.21
CA THR A 16 20.77 10.32 -2.61
C THR A 16 19.39 9.68 -2.76
N ARG A 17 19.16 8.52 -2.12
CA ARG A 17 17.86 7.81 -2.18
C ARG A 17 16.71 8.64 -1.62
N LEU A 18 16.93 9.36 -0.52
CA LEU A 18 15.91 10.23 0.06
C LEU A 18 15.50 11.34 -0.89
N ARG A 19 16.47 11.92 -1.62
CA ARG A 19 16.22 12.96 -2.61
C ARG A 19 15.50 12.42 -3.85
N GLU A 20 15.95 11.31 -4.40
CA GLU A 20 15.26 10.66 -5.53
C GLU A 20 13.80 10.34 -5.21
N ARG A 21 13.54 9.85 -3.99
CA ARG A 21 12.18 9.54 -3.54
C ARG A 21 11.32 10.80 -3.34
N ALA A 22 11.91 11.86 -2.81
CA ALA A 22 11.26 13.15 -2.66
C ALA A 22 10.86 13.72 -4.04
N ASP A 23 11.79 13.68 -5.00
CA ASP A 23 11.58 14.16 -6.37
C ASP A 23 10.52 13.35 -7.10
N ALA A 24 10.55 12.01 -6.98
CA ALA A 24 9.56 11.12 -7.59
C ALA A 24 8.13 11.36 -7.06
N GLN A 25 7.99 11.89 -5.85
CA GLN A 25 6.71 12.16 -5.19
C GLN A 25 6.33 13.65 -5.22
N GLY A 26 7.21 14.53 -5.68
CA GLY A 26 6.99 15.99 -5.68
C GLY A 26 6.87 16.58 -4.28
N ILE A 27 7.52 15.98 -3.28
CA ILE A 27 7.49 16.41 -1.87
C ILE A 27 8.90 16.73 -1.37
N SER A 28 9.02 17.30 -0.18
CA SER A 28 10.31 17.56 0.45
C SER A 28 10.92 16.31 1.09
N VAL A 29 12.25 16.29 1.22
CA VAL A 29 12.97 15.24 1.99
C VAL A 29 12.48 15.17 3.44
N ALA A 30 12.09 16.31 4.03
CA ALA A 30 11.54 16.34 5.38
C ALA A 30 10.19 15.59 5.47
N GLU A 31 9.34 15.71 4.45
CA GLU A 31 8.07 14.96 4.37
C GLU A 31 8.32 13.46 4.15
N VAL A 32 9.33 13.09 3.36
CA VAL A 32 9.75 11.68 3.22
C VAL A 32 10.17 11.11 4.58
N VAL A 33 11.03 11.82 5.32
CA VAL A 33 11.49 11.39 6.64
C VAL A 33 10.32 11.27 7.63
N ALA A 34 9.41 12.26 7.64
CA ALA A 34 8.22 12.23 8.49
C ALA A 34 7.30 11.03 8.18
N GLY A 35 7.11 10.70 6.90
CA GLY A 35 6.36 9.51 6.49
C GLY A 35 7.01 8.20 6.92
N LEU A 36 8.34 8.10 6.83
CA LEU A 36 9.09 6.94 7.31
C LEU A 36 8.96 6.77 8.83
N THR A 37 9.00 7.85 9.60
CA THR A 37 8.79 7.79 11.06
C THR A 37 7.37 7.37 11.42
N ALA A 38 6.35 7.84 10.69
CA ALA A 38 4.97 7.42 10.92
C ALA A 38 4.78 5.90 10.69
N LEU A 39 5.48 5.33 9.70
CA LEU A 39 5.50 3.89 9.46
C LEU A 39 6.26 3.12 10.55
N ALA A 40 7.29 3.71 11.14
CA ALA A 40 8.05 3.10 12.23
C ALA A 40 7.31 3.13 13.57
N ASP A 41 6.54 4.19 13.84
CA ASP A 41 5.79 4.38 15.09
C ASP A 41 4.51 3.54 15.16
N THR A 42 4.06 2.97 14.04
CA THR A 42 2.86 2.14 14.00
C THR A 42 3.24 0.72 13.57
N PRO A 43 3.67 -0.16 14.50
CA PRO A 43 3.59 -1.58 14.23
C PRO A 43 2.16 -1.88 13.81
N VAL A 44 1.97 -2.45 12.63
CA VAL A 44 0.68 -3.06 12.30
C VAL A 44 0.56 -4.27 13.22
N GLU A 45 -0.03 -4.06 14.39
CA GLU A 45 -0.40 -5.15 15.28
C GLU A 45 -1.53 -5.92 14.62
N ILE A 46 -1.19 -7.01 13.94
CA ILE A 46 -2.15 -7.99 13.46
C ILE A 46 -2.40 -8.94 14.62
N SER A 47 -3.63 -8.97 15.11
CA SER A 47 -4.00 -9.93 16.15
C SER A 47 -3.86 -11.37 15.64
N PRO A 48 -3.62 -12.35 16.53
CA PRO A 48 -3.61 -13.75 16.14
C PRO A 48 -4.91 -14.20 15.44
N GLU A 49 -6.04 -13.58 15.78
CA GLU A 49 -7.34 -13.85 15.16
C GLU A 49 -7.40 -13.35 13.71
N GLU A 50 -6.95 -12.12 13.45
CA GLU A 50 -6.88 -11.55 12.11
C GLU A 50 -5.92 -12.35 11.21
N LEU A 51 -4.78 -12.77 11.77
CA LEU A 51 -3.85 -13.63 11.04
C LEU A 51 -4.48 -14.99 10.70
N ALA A 52 -5.15 -15.63 11.66
CA ALA A 52 -5.84 -16.90 11.42
C ALA A 52 -7.00 -16.76 10.42
N ALA A 53 -7.67 -15.60 10.36
CA ALA A 53 -8.68 -15.31 9.35
C ALA A 53 -8.06 -15.21 7.94
N LEU A 54 -6.91 -14.53 7.82
CA LEU A 54 -6.18 -14.43 6.56
C LEU A 54 -5.69 -15.80 6.08
N ASP A 55 -5.19 -16.64 6.98
CA ASP A 55 -4.78 -18.02 6.66
C ASP A 55 -5.95 -18.85 6.11
N ARG A 56 -7.15 -18.72 6.70
CA ARG A 56 -8.36 -19.38 6.21
C ARG A 56 -8.73 -18.88 4.81
N GLN A 57 -8.65 -17.57 4.56
CA GLN A 57 -8.98 -17.00 3.25
C GLN A 57 -8.00 -17.49 2.18
N VAL A 58 -6.70 -17.48 2.47
CA VAL A 58 -5.68 -18.02 1.55
C VAL A 58 -5.89 -19.50 1.29
N ALA A 59 -6.26 -20.29 2.30
CA ALA A 59 -6.58 -21.70 2.14
C ALA A 59 -7.81 -21.91 1.24
N ALA A 60 -8.88 -21.13 1.41
CA ALA A 60 -10.09 -21.19 0.59
C ALA A 60 -9.83 -20.81 -0.88
N ILE A 61 -9.00 -19.79 -1.12
CA ILE A 61 -8.54 -19.42 -2.47
C ILE A 61 -7.75 -20.57 -3.11
N ARG A 62 -6.81 -21.17 -2.36
CA ARG A 62 -5.96 -22.26 -2.87
C ARG A 62 -6.73 -23.55 -3.11
N SER A 63 -7.76 -23.83 -2.31
CA SER A 63 -8.62 -25.00 -2.49
C SER A 63 -9.63 -24.82 -3.63
N GLY A 64 -9.82 -23.59 -4.13
CA GLY A 64 -10.84 -23.25 -5.11
C GLY A 64 -12.25 -23.10 -4.50
N GLU A 65 -12.35 -23.07 -3.16
CA GLU A 65 -13.59 -22.76 -2.45
C GLU A 65 -13.98 -21.28 -2.62
N GLU A 66 -12.99 -20.40 -2.74
CA GLU A 66 -13.19 -18.97 -3.00
C GLU A 66 -12.86 -18.63 -4.46
N ALA A 67 -13.71 -17.83 -5.10
CA ALA A 67 -13.55 -17.47 -6.49
C ALA A 67 -12.37 -16.51 -6.69
N THR A 68 -11.46 -16.87 -7.59
CA THR A 68 -10.41 -15.97 -8.09
C THR A 68 -10.76 -15.46 -9.47
N TYR A 69 -10.37 -14.22 -9.77
CA TYR A 69 -10.64 -13.59 -11.06
C TYR A 69 -9.33 -13.31 -11.80
N PRO A 70 -9.30 -13.45 -13.14
CA PRO A 70 -8.15 -13.06 -13.94
C PRO A 70 -7.81 -11.58 -13.77
N HIS A 71 -6.51 -11.28 -13.74
CA HIS A 71 -6.02 -9.92 -13.51
C HIS A 71 -6.52 -8.93 -14.56
N ASP A 72 -6.54 -9.31 -15.83
CA ASP A 72 -6.96 -8.46 -16.95
C ASP A 72 -8.47 -8.13 -16.89
N GLU A 73 -9.29 -9.05 -16.37
CA GLU A 73 -10.71 -8.78 -16.14
C GLU A 73 -10.92 -7.77 -15.02
N VAL A 74 -10.12 -7.87 -13.95
CA VAL A 74 -10.13 -6.91 -12.84
C VAL A 74 -9.67 -5.53 -13.32
N GLU A 75 -8.59 -5.43 -14.08
CA GLU A 75 -8.10 -4.17 -14.66
C GLU A 75 -9.16 -3.51 -15.55
N ARG A 76 -9.78 -4.28 -16.44
CA ARG A 76 -10.82 -3.79 -17.34
C ARG A 76 -12.03 -3.27 -16.58
N TRP A 77 -12.40 -3.94 -15.49
CA TRP A 77 -13.48 -3.49 -14.61
C TRP A 77 -13.12 -2.20 -13.86
N LEU A 78 -11.93 -2.12 -13.25
CA LEU A 78 -11.45 -0.93 -12.56
C LEU A 78 -11.42 0.31 -13.47
N ALA A 79 -11.09 0.11 -14.75
CA ALA A 79 -11.10 1.19 -15.75
C ALA A 79 -12.50 1.83 -15.97
N THR A 80 -13.58 1.14 -15.58
CA THR A 80 -14.95 1.68 -15.66
C THR A 80 -15.36 2.50 -14.44
N TRP A 81 -14.56 2.51 -13.37
CA TRP A 81 -14.89 3.25 -12.15
C TRP A 81 -14.86 4.75 -12.39
N GLY A 82 -15.93 5.45 -11.95
CA GLY A 82 -16.05 6.89 -12.14
C GLY A 82 -16.44 7.32 -13.56
N THR A 83 -16.73 6.37 -14.46
CA THR A 83 -17.25 6.65 -15.80
C THR A 83 -18.73 6.26 -15.91
N PRO A 84 -19.47 6.78 -16.90
CA PRO A 84 -20.83 6.32 -17.19
C PRO A 84 -20.92 4.82 -17.53
N ASP A 85 -19.80 4.19 -17.89
CA ASP A 85 -19.71 2.78 -18.26
C ASP A 85 -19.48 1.85 -17.05
N TYR A 86 -19.49 2.39 -15.81
CA TYR A 86 -19.35 1.59 -14.60
C TYR A 86 -20.33 0.41 -14.57
N LYS A 87 -19.78 -0.79 -14.42
CA LYS A 87 -20.57 -2.02 -14.24
C LYS A 87 -20.22 -2.68 -12.90
N PRO A 88 -21.20 -3.31 -12.22
CA PRO A 88 -20.90 -4.14 -11.06
C PRO A 88 -19.95 -5.27 -11.46
N PHE A 89 -19.10 -5.68 -10.52
CA PHE A 89 -18.15 -6.76 -10.77
C PHE A 89 -18.86 -8.05 -11.20
N PRO A 90 -18.33 -8.80 -12.18
CA PRO A 90 -18.95 -10.05 -12.62
C PRO A 90 -19.08 -11.02 -11.44
N ARG A 91 -20.29 -11.52 -11.17
CA ARG A 91 -20.46 -12.58 -10.16
C ARG A 91 -19.83 -13.87 -10.70
N SER A 92 -19.01 -14.52 -9.87
CA SER A 92 -18.58 -15.90 -10.12
C SER A 92 -19.83 -16.78 -10.25
N ARG A 93 -19.82 -17.68 -11.24
CA ARG A 93 -20.94 -18.57 -11.53
C ARG A 93 -20.92 -19.80 -10.63
#